data_AF-A0A930WB12-F1
#
_entry.id   AF-A0A930WB12-F1
#
_cell.length_a   1.000
_cell.length_b   1.000
_cell.length_c   1.000
_cell.angle_alpha   90.00
_cell.angle_beta   90.00
_cell.angle_gamma   90.00
#
_symmetry.space_group_name_H-M   'P 1'
#
loop_
_entity.id
_entity.type
_entity.pdbx_description
1 polymer ?
#
loop_
_entity_poly.entity_id
_entity_poly.type
_entity_poly.pdbx_seq_one_letter_code
_entity_poly.pdbx_strand_id
1 'polypeptide(L)'
;MSEDYAVFWRNNEPAQKLFYALLSRAEQDAYDDDFLMQLAAYREAGGDAVHADIFAAQYLLANGDAANAVTCGERAFRMHAVEPALWAVLCRAYTATARYADALVMQAYTAKLLNRPLTLPTDIPRSALTPEVLDRLSVAMGKPSYAPIALSRMSWEAEKGLCATESVFAGEFIPATDVHRPLYYVATYTEQEQQGNKGWLLQTIQSAEGFSFNVGGEFVYDIMRASRAPGRAEIHCAGENVLPVIGVAPFQKLHVETENMEQDTPLTPATPNFFRLTEDASLSSDRDFLVGTPISIGHDPMRRPLVLNILADALPWAILREHFAEWMPNTARFFAQGTIFDQHFSVSEYTYPSLPTIETGMYPHHSQIFNDKIAIPLAADIITLSERLHDLG
;
A
#
# COMPACT_ATOMS: atom_id res chain seq x y z
N MET A 1 -6.30 -28.67 -40.10
CA MET A 1 -6.47 -29.02 -38.68
C MET A 1 -7.58 -28.12 -38.16
N SER A 2 -8.77 -28.66 -37.89
CA SER A 2 -9.85 -27.88 -37.30
C SER A 2 -9.53 -27.70 -35.82
N GLU A 3 -9.20 -26.48 -35.40
CA GLU A 3 -9.17 -26.14 -33.98
C GLU A 3 -10.62 -26.13 -33.49
N ASP A 4 -10.95 -27.15 -32.69
CA ASP A 4 -12.23 -27.27 -32.01
C ASP A 4 -12.25 -26.30 -30.82
N TYR A 5 -12.82 -25.11 -31.02
CA TYR A 5 -13.00 -24.09 -29.99
C TYR A 5 -14.09 -24.46 -28.96
N ALA A 6 -14.64 -25.69 -28.98
CA ALA A 6 -15.71 -26.12 -28.07
C ALA A 6 -15.22 -26.54 -26.67
N VAL A 7 -13.91 -26.67 -26.44
CA VAL A 7 -13.37 -27.05 -25.11
C VAL A 7 -12.81 -25.82 -24.42
N PHE A 8 -13.69 -25.07 -23.74
CA PHE A 8 -13.32 -23.85 -23.02
C PHE A 8 -12.41 -24.11 -21.80
N TRP A 9 -12.37 -25.35 -21.27
CA TRP A 9 -11.45 -25.78 -20.21
C TRP A 9 -11.54 -27.31 -20.02
N ARG A 10 -10.40 -28.02 -19.85
CA ARG A 10 -10.38 -29.42 -19.35
C ARG A 10 -9.74 -29.41 -17.96
N ASN A 11 -10.48 -29.88 -16.96
CA ASN A 11 -9.93 -30.06 -15.62
C ASN A 11 -8.82 -31.11 -15.66
N ASN A 12 -7.67 -30.77 -15.09
CA ASN A 12 -6.57 -31.69 -14.91
C ASN A 12 -6.91 -32.68 -13.77
N GLU A 13 -7.73 -33.70 -14.08
CA GLU A 13 -8.19 -34.69 -13.12
C GLU A 13 -7.04 -35.39 -12.37
N PRO A 14 -5.90 -35.75 -13.00
CA PRO A 14 -4.74 -36.28 -12.29
C PRO A 14 -4.21 -35.33 -11.21
N ALA A 15 -3.96 -34.06 -11.56
CA ALA A 15 -3.45 -33.08 -10.60
C ALA A 15 -4.47 -32.80 -9.48
N GLN A 16 -5.78 -32.77 -9.80
CA GLN A 16 -6.83 -32.60 -8.80
C GLN A 16 -6.85 -33.74 -7.78
N LYS A 17 -6.74 -35.01 -8.22
CA LYS A 17 -6.68 -36.15 -7.30
C LYS A 17 -5.46 -36.09 -6.38
N LEU A 18 -4.31 -35.71 -6.94
CA LEU A 18 -3.07 -35.52 -6.18
C LEU A 18 -3.19 -34.37 -5.17
N PHE A 19 -3.82 -33.26 -5.55
CA PHE A 19 -4.11 -32.15 -4.63
C PHE A 19 -4.92 -32.60 -3.41
N TYR A 20 -6.03 -33.32 -3.63
CA TYR A 20 -6.86 -33.80 -2.51
C TYR A 20 -6.17 -34.87 -1.67
N ALA A 21 -5.31 -35.70 -2.26
CA ALA A 21 -4.50 -36.65 -1.52
C ALA A 21 -3.49 -35.95 -0.60
N LEU A 22 -2.81 -34.92 -1.11
CA LEU A 22 -1.90 -34.06 -0.34
C LEU A 22 -2.64 -33.30 0.76
N LEU A 23 -3.80 -32.71 0.44
CA LEU A 23 -4.63 -31.99 1.41
C LEU A 23 -5.06 -32.91 2.56
N SER A 24 -5.58 -34.10 2.25
CA SER A 24 -6.02 -35.06 3.27
C SER A 24 -4.88 -35.52 4.18
N ARG A 25 -3.66 -35.67 3.64
CA ARG A 25 -2.47 -35.98 4.43
C ARG A 25 -2.01 -34.81 5.28
N ALA A 26 -2.02 -33.59 4.75
CA ALA A 26 -1.69 -32.38 5.50
C ALA A 26 -2.66 -32.17 6.68
N GLU A 27 -3.95 -32.43 6.49
CA GLU A 27 -4.98 -32.39 7.55
C GLU A 27 -4.76 -33.44 8.65
N GLN A 28 -4.06 -34.54 8.34
CA GLN A 28 -3.71 -35.60 9.29
C GLN A 28 -2.30 -35.42 9.88
N ASP A 29 -1.64 -34.30 9.59
CA ASP A 29 -0.23 -34.04 9.92
C ASP A 29 0.74 -35.14 9.43
N ALA A 30 0.40 -35.82 8.33
CA ALA A 30 1.17 -36.92 7.75
C ALA A 30 2.20 -36.42 6.72
N TYR A 31 3.32 -35.90 7.22
CA TYR A 31 4.42 -35.32 6.42
C TYR A 31 5.63 -36.27 6.29
N ASP A 32 5.38 -37.46 5.74
CA ASP A 32 6.37 -38.53 5.51
C ASP A 32 6.92 -38.55 4.06
N ASP A 33 7.73 -39.54 3.72
CA ASP A 33 8.31 -39.69 2.38
C ASP A 33 7.24 -39.87 1.29
N ASP A 34 6.11 -40.50 1.61
CA ASP A 34 4.98 -40.66 0.68
C ASP A 34 4.35 -39.30 0.36
N PHE A 35 4.27 -38.38 1.34
CA PHE A 35 3.80 -37.00 1.10
C PHE A 35 4.71 -36.30 0.08
N LEU A 36 6.03 -36.43 0.25
CA LEU A 36 6.99 -35.84 -0.66
C LEU A 36 6.91 -36.44 -2.06
N MET A 37 6.71 -37.76 -2.18
CA MET A 37 6.47 -38.44 -3.46
C MET A 37 5.19 -37.93 -4.15
N GLN A 38 4.09 -37.76 -3.40
CA GLN A 38 2.85 -37.23 -3.96
C GLN A 38 2.99 -35.77 -4.39
N LEU A 39 3.78 -34.98 -3.65
CA LEU A 39 4.05 -33.58 -3.99
C LEU A 39 4.88 -33.47 -5.28
N ALA A 40 5.88 -34.33 -5.45
CA ALA A 40 6.63 -34.43 -6.71
C ALA A 40 5.71 -34.81 -7.88
N ALA A 41 4.88 -35.84 -7.71
CA ALA A 41 3.90 -36.24 -8.72
C ALA A 41 2.89 -35.14 -9.05
N TYR A 42 2.45 -34.35 -8.05
CA TYR A 42 1.55 -33.22 -8.26
C TYR A 42 2.20 -32.15 -9.15
N ARG A 43 3.47 -31.81 -8.90
CA ARG A 43 4.22 -30.86 -9.74
C ARG A 43 4.40 -31.39 -11.17
N GLU A 44 4.77 -32.66 -11.32
CA GLU A 44 4.93 -33.30 -12.64
C GLU A 44 3.62 -33.37 -13.43
N ALA A 45 2.49 -33.58 -12.74
CA ALA A 45 1.17 -33.59 -13.35
C ALA A 45 0.68 -32.20 -13.78
N GLY A 46 1.47 -31.13 -13.61
CA GLY A 46 1.04 -29.76 -13.91
C GLY A 46 0.10 -29.18 -12.85
N GLY A 47 0.28 -29.59 -11.60
CA GLY A 47 -0.37 -28.98 -10.45
C GLY A 47 -0.03 -27.50 -10.30
N ASP A 48 -0.88 -26.77 -9.59
CA ASP A 48 -0.70 -25.35 -9.34
C ASP A 48 0.54 -25.09 -8.49
N ALA A 49 1.39 -24.17 -8.96
CA ALA A 49 2.69 -23.89 -8.33
C ALA A 49 2.54 -23.31 -6.92
N VAL A 50 1.53 -22.48 -6.68
CA VAL A 50 1.26 -21.87 -5.37
C VAL A 50 0.91 -22.97 -4.36
N HIS A 51 -0.04 -23.84 -4.70
CA HIS A 51 -0.43 -24.94 -3.82
C HIS A 51 0.71 -25.92 -3.59
N ALA A 52 1.51 -26.22 -4.62
CA ALA A 52 2.69 -27.07 -4.45
C ALA A 52 3.71 -26.45 -3.48
N ASP A 53 3.87 -25.13 -3.47
CA ASP A 53 4.74 -24.43 -2.53
C ASP A 53 4.17 -24.35 -1.11
N ILE A 54 2.85 -24.23 -0.96
CA ILE A 54 2.18 -24.34 0.35
C ILE A 54 2.42 -25.73 0.95
N PHE A 55 2.18 -26.80 0.17
CA PHE A 55 2.44 -28.17 0.64
C PHE A 55 3.91 -28.41 0.94
N ALA A 56 4.83 -27.89 0.11
CA ALA A 56 6.26 -27.96 0.38
C ALA A 56 6.61 -27.27 1.70
N ALA A 57 6.08 -26.07 1.95
CA ALA A 57 6.31 -25.33 3.18
C ALA A 57 5.78 -26.08 4.42
N GLN A 58 4.61 -26.71 4.32
CA GLN A 58 4.03 -27.50 5.40
C GLN A 58 4.91 -28.72 5.74
N TYR A 59 5.36 -29.47 4.71
CA TYR A 59 6.26 -30.61 4.87
C TYR A 59 7.60 -30.20 5.51
N LEU A 60 8.22 -29.14 4.99
CA LEU A 60 9.51 -28.64 5.48
C LEU A 60 9.41 -28.21 6.95
N LEU A 61 8.33 -27.49 7.30
CA LEU A 61 8.10 -27.05 8.66
C LEU A 61 7.89 -28.22 9.63
N ALA A 62 7.13 -29.24 9.22
CA ALA A 62 6.91 -30.45 10.03
C ALA A 62 8.22 -31.23 10.29
N ASN A 63 9.17 -31.16 9.35
CA ASN A 63 10.49 -31.79 9.45
C ASN A 63 11.57 -30.87 10.05
N GLY A 64 11.19 -29.73 10.63
CA GLY A 64 12.09 -28.82 11.36
C GLY A 64 12.88 -27.84 10.48
N ASP A 65 12.58 -27.75 9.19
CA ASP A 65 13.23 -26.84 8.24
C ASP A 65 12.39 -25.58 8.01
N ALA A 66 12.30 -24.75 9.05
CA ALA A 66 11.51 -23.52 9.01
C ALA A 66 12.06 -22.51 7.98
N ALA A 67 13.37 -22.47 7.74
CA ALA A 67 13.98 -21.53 6.81
C ALA A 67 13.59 -21.82 5.35
N ASN A 68 13.62 -23.08 4.93
CA ASN A 68 13.15 -23.44 3.59
C ASN A 68 11.63 -23.39 3.48
N ALA A 69 10.90 -23.62 4.58
CA ALA A 69 9.45 -23.40 4.61
C ALA A 69 9.09 -21.94 4.34
N VAL A 70 9.81 -20.99 4.96
CA VAL A 70 9.68 -19.55 4.66
C VAL A 70 9.94 -19.28 3.18
N THR A 71 11.01 -19.85 2.61
CA THR A 71 11.36 -19.64 1.20
C THR A 71 10.24 -20.09 0.25
N CYS A 72 9.66 -21.28 0.49
CA CYS A 72 8.54 -21.78 -0.30
C CYS A 72 7.29 -20.91 -0.10
N GLY A 73 6.96 -20.56 1.15
CA GLY A 73 5.82 -19.70 1.47
C GLY A 73 5.93 -18.30 0.86
N GLU A 74 7.09 -17.63 0.94
CA GLU A 74 7.30 -16.31 0.34
C GLU A 74 7.25 -16.34 -1.20
N ARG A 75 7.67 -17.47 -1.82
CA ARG A 75 7.47 -17.68 -3.26
C ARG A 75 5.99 -17.81 -3.61
N ALA A 76 5.23 -18.61 -2.87
CA ALA A 76 3.78 -18.71 -3.02
C ALA A 76 3.09 -17.35 -2.79
N PHE A 77 3.49 -16.60 -1.76
CA PHE A 77 2.88 -15.32 -1.38
C PHE A 77 3.07 -14.25 -2.46
N ARG A 78 4.22 -14.23 -3.14
CA ARG A 78 4.44 -13.33 -4.29
C ARG A 78 3.54 -13.64 -5.48
N MET A 79 3.10 -14.88 -5.64
CA MET A 79 2.21 -15.30 -6.73
C MET A 79 0.73 -15.21 -6.35
N HIS A 80 0.41 -15.40 -5.06
CA HIS A 80 -0.94 -15.35 -4.54
C HIS A 80 -0.95 -14.97 -3.05
N ALA A 81 -1.07 -13.67 -2.78
CA ALA A 81 -0.94 -13.07 -1.47
C ALA A 81 -2.21 -13.22 -0.61
N VAL A 82 -3.36 -13.54 -1.20
CA VAL A 82 -4.65 -13.69 -0.51
C VAL A 82 -5.05 -15.16 -0.44
N GLU A 83 -4.35 -15.93 0.39
CA GLU A 83 -4.60 -17.36 0.59
C GLU A 83 -4.46 -17.75 2.08
N PRO A 84 -5.55 -18.12 2.78
CA PRO A 84 -5.50 -18.44 4.21
C PRO A 84 -4.57 -19.60 4.57
N ALA A 85 -4.49 -20.65 3.73
CA ALA A 85 -3.60 -21.78 3.98
C ALA A 85 -2.13 -21.35 3.94
N LEU A 86 -1.81 -20.41 3.06
CA LEU A 86 -0.49 -19.81 2.93
C LEU A 86 -0.15 -18.94 4.14
N TRP A 87 -1.06 -18.06 4.57
CA TRP A 87 -0.85 -17.24 5.76
C TRP A 87 -0.63 -18.09 7.01
N ALA A 88 -1.36 -19.21 7.15
CA ALA A 88 -1.20 -20.13 8.27
C ALA A 88 0.19 -20.77 8.32
N VAL A 89 0.69 -21.29 7.18
CA VAL A 89 2.04 -21.89 7.15
C VAL A 89 3.14 -20.85 7.32
N LEU A 90 3.01 -19.67 6.69
CA LEU A 90 3.96 -18.57 6.86
C LEU A 90 4.00 -18.04 8.29
N CYS A 91 2.85 -17.90 8.96
CA CYS A 91 2.79 -17.50 10.36
C CYS A 91 3.65 -18.43 11.22
N ARG A 92 3.46 -19.75 11.11
CA ARG A 92 4.23 -20.74 11.87
C ARG A 92 5.72 -20.74 11.50
N ALA A 93 6.05 -20.64 10.21
CA ALA A 93 7.44 -20.64 9.73
C ALA A 93 8.20 -19.37 10.16
N TYR A 94 7.54 -18.21 10.14
CA TYR A 94 8.10 -16.95 10.66
C TYR A 94 8.29 -16.99 12.17
N THR A 95 7.34 -17.55 12.94
CA THR A 95 7.53 -17.74 14.38
C THR A 95 8.73 -18.64 14.68
N ALA A 96 8.86 -19.78 13.99
CA ALA A 96 9.97 -20.71 14.16
C ALA A 96 11.34 -20.11 13.76
N THR A 97 11.36 -19.06 12.94
CA THR A 97 12.57 -18.32 12.54
C THR A 97 12.74 -17.00 13.29
N ALA A 98 11.96 -16.76 14.35
CA ALA A 98 11.93 -15.54 15.15
C ALA A 98 11.62 -14.23 14.37
N ARG A 99 11.00 -14.36 13.18
CA ARG A 99 10.48 -13.24 12.37
C ARG A 99 9.08 -12.83 12.84
N TYR A 100 8.96 -12.50 14.13
CA TYR A 100 7.68 -12.32 14.81
C TYR A 100 6.78 -11.22 14.20
N ALA A 101 7.37 -10.13 13.72
CA ALA A 101 6.62 -9.06 13.06
C ALA A 101 5.88 -9.58 11.81
N ASP A 102 6.55 -10.40 11.00
CA ASP A 102 5.98 -10.98 9.78
C ASP A 102 4.92 -12.04 10.11
N ALA A 103 5.15 -12.85 11.16
CA ALA A 103 4.17 -13.80 11.66
C ALA A 103 2.86 -13.11 12.08
N LEU A 104 2.97 -12.01 12.85
CA LEU A 104 1.82 -11.23 13.30
C LEU A 104 1.06 -10.58 12.13
N VAL A 105 1.75 -10.16 11.07
CA VAL A 105 1.08 -9.64 9.86
C VAL A 105 0.27 -10.73 9.15
N MET A 106 0.80 -11.95 9.00
CA MET A 106 0.04 -13.09 8.45
C MET A 106 -1.20 -13.42 9.29
N GLN A 107 -1.05 -13.35 10.62
CA GLN A 107 -2.17 -13.52 11.55
C GLN A 107 -3.19 -12.39 11.42
N ALA A 108 -2.75 -11.14 11.24
CA ALA A 108 -3.62 -9.98 11.03
C ALA A 108 -4.46 -10.13 9.76
N TYR A 109 -3.86 -10.55 8.64
CA TYR A 109 -4.62 -10.83 7.42
C TYR A 109 -5.69 -11.90 7.63
N THR A 110 -5.35 -12.98 8.35
CA THR A 110 -6.30 -14.05 8.70
C THR A 110 -7.43 -13.53 9.59
N ALA A 111 -7.10 -12.77 10.64
CA ALA A 111 -8.06 -12.19 11.56
C ALA A 111 -9.01 -11.21 10.84
N LYS A 112 -8.46 -10.37 9.95
CA LYS A 112 -9.23 -9.45 9.11
C LYS A 112 -10.18 -10.18 8.18
N LEU A 113 -9.70 -11.21 7.47
CA LEU A 113 -10.51 -12.00 6.55
C LEU A 113 -11.68 -12.69 7.27
N LEU A 114 -11.42 -13.25 8.46
CA LEU A 114 -12.41 -13.97 9.26
C LEU A 114 -13.27 -13.04 10.14
N ASN A 115 -13.02 -11.73 10.11
CA ASN A 115 -13.64 -10.73 10.97
C ASN A 115 -13.56 -11.10 12.47
N ARG A 116 -12.36 -11.47 12.93
CA ARG A 116 -12.05 -11.83 14.32
C ARG A 116 -11.06 -10.85 14.94
N PRO A 117 -11.07 -10.66 16.27
CA PRO A 117 -10.05 -9.90 16.96
C PRO A 117 -8.66 -10.51 16.73
N LEU A 118 -7.65 -9.66 16.54
CA LEU A 118 -6.25 -10.08 16.52
C LEU A 118 -5.77 -10.28 17.97
N THR A 119 -5.16 -11.42 18.25
CA THR A 119 -4.61 -11.74 19.57
C THR A 119 -3.12 -12.02 19.46
N LEU A 120 -2.35 -11.69 20.51
CA LEU A 120 -0.93 -12.01 20.57
C LEU A 120 -0.78 -13.51 20.91
N PRO A 121 -0.15 -14.32 20.04
CA PRO A 121 0.12 -15.73 20.32
C PRO A 121 1.08 -15.90 21.51
N THR A 122 0.95 -17.01 22.25
CA THR A 122 1.76 -17.29 23.45
C THR A 122 3.24 -17.54 23.14
N ASP A 123 3.54 -17.99 21.93
CA ASP A 123 4.87 -18.26 21.40
C ASP A 123 5.56 -17.02 20.82
N ILE A 124 4.88 -15.86 20.78
CA ILE A 124 5.45 -14.59 20.35
C ILE A 124 5.65 -13.68 21.57
N PRO A 125 6.90 -13.23 21.86
CA PRO A 125 7.15 -12.38 23.02
C PRO A 125 6.55 -10.99 22.82
N ARG A 126 6.06 -10.38 23.92
CA ARG A 126 5.51 -9.01 23.89
C ARG A 126 6.50 -7.97 23.37
N SER A 127 7.80 -8.18 23.54
CA SER A 127 8.84 -7.30 23.00
C SER A 127 8.84 -7.19 21.47
N ALA A 128 8.21 -8.15 20.76
CA ALA A 128 8.04 -8.08 19.31
C ALA A 128 7.03 -7.00 18.86
N LEU A 129 6.12 -6.58 19.73
CA LEU A 129 5.13 -5.53 19.44
C LEU A 129 5.75 -4.13 19.66
N THR A 130 6.67 -3.75 18.78
CA THR A 130 7.21 -2.39 18.67
C THR A 130 6.16 -1.43 18.06
N PRO A 131 6.32 -0.11 18.17
CA PRO A 131 5.44 0.84 17.49
C PRO A 131 5.33 0.57 15.98
N GLU A 132 6.44 0.27 15.32
CA GLU A 132 6.49 -0.02 13.88
C GLU A 132 5.71 -1.30 13.54
N VAL A 133 5.74 -2.31 14.42
CA VAL A 133 4.94 -3.52 14.25
C VAL A 133 3.46 -3.21 14.42
N LEU A 134 3.07 -2.45 15.43
CA LEU A 134 1.67 -2.02 15.63
C LEU A 134 1.15 -1.23 14.42
N ASP A 135 1.98 -0.39 13.83
CA ASP A 135 1.67 0.36 12.61
C ASP A 135 1.48 -0.57 11.40
N ARG A 136 2.35 -1.56 11.21
CA ARG A 136 2.16 -2.60 10.17
C ARG A 136 0.87 -3.40 10.39
N LEU A 137 0.55 -3.74 11.63
CA LEU A 137 -0.69 -4.44 11.98
C LEU A 137 -1.92 -3.57 11.73
N SER A 138 -1.81 -2.26 11.95
CA SER A 138 -2.87 -1.29 11.63
C SER A 138 -3.20 -1.26 10.14
N VAL A 139 -2.19 -1.36 9.28
CA VAL A 139 -2.39 -1.50 7.84
C VAL A 139 -3.02 -2.86 7.51
N ALA A 140 -2.48 -3.97 8.04
CA ALA A 140 -2.97 -5.32 7.74
C ALA A 140 -4.42 -5.56 8.22
N MET A 141 -4.81 -5.00 9.37
CA MET A 141 -6.18 -5.04 9.91
C MET A 141 -7.09 -3.96 9.31
N GLY A 142 -6.53 -2.99 8.59
CA GLY A 142 -7.21 -1.82 8.07
C GLY A 142 -8.07 -2.09 6.83
N LYS A 143 -8.42 -1.00 6.13
CA LYS A 143 -9.09 -1.06 4.84
C LYS A 143 -8.30 -0.21 3.84
N PRO A 144 -7.75 -0.81 2.76
CA PRO A 144 -6.80 -0.12 1.88
C PRO A 144 -7.38 1.12 1.20
N SER A 145 -8.70 1.17 0.95
CA SER A 145 -9.35 2.30 0.28
C SER A 145 -9.58 3.54 1.19
N TYR A 146 -9.19 3.49 2.46
CA TYR A 146 -9.46 4.56 3.44
C TYR A 146 -8.22 5.35 3.84
N ALA A 147 -7.02 5.00 3.35
CA ALA A 147 -5.82 5.74 3.70
C ALA A 147 -6.00 7.26 3.43
N PRO A 148 -5.60 8.15 4.36
CA PRO A 148 -4.81 7.87 5.56
C PRO A 148 -5.62 7.47 6.81
N ILE A 149 -6.95 7.37 6.72
CA ILE A 149 -7.81 6.94 7.82
C ILE A 149 -7.57 5.45 8.13
N ALA A 150 -7.33 5.17 9.41
CA ALA A 150 -7.10 3.84 9.93
C ALA A 150 -8.36 3.36 10.67
N LEU A 151 -9.19 2.55 9.99
CA LEU A 151 -10.36 1.91 10.61
C LEU A 151 -9.99 0.94 11.75
N SER A 152 -8.73 0.55 11.83
CA SER A 152 -8.21 -0.35 12.86
C SER A 152 -6.77 0.05 13.19
N ARG A 153 -6.60 1.16 13.90
CA ARG A 153 -5.31 1.53 14.49
C ARG A 153 -5.04 0.60 15.67
N MET A 154 -4.04 -0.26 15.50
CA MET A 154 -3.66 -1.27 16.47
C MET A 154 -2.82 -0.65 17.59
N SER A 155 -3.14 -0.99 18.82
CA SER A 155 -2.41 -0.58 20.01
C SER A 155 -2.35 -1.74 21.01
N TRP A 156 -1.64 -1.53 22.12
CA TRP A 156 -1.58 -2.50 23.21
C TRP A 156 -2.04 -1.87 24.52
N GLU A 157 -3.00 -2.51 25.16
CA GLU A 157 -3.45 -2.20 26.52
C GLU A 157 -3.06 -3.34 27.47
N ALA A 158 -2.51 -3.04 28.64
CA ALA A 158 -2.01 -4.07 29.56
C ALA A 158 -3.08 -5.08 30.01
N GLU A 159 -4.33 -4.65 30.10
CA GLU A 159 -5.46 -5.46 30.58
C GLU A 159 -6.18 -6.21 29.45
N LYS A 160 -6.21 -5.64 28.23
CA LYS A 160 -6.99 -6.16 27.10
C LYS A 160 -6.13 -6.82 26.01
N GLY A 161 -4.82 -6.58 26.02
CA GLY A 161 -3.91 -7.03 24.98
C GLY A 161 -3.94 -6.14 23.74
N LEU A 162 -3.95 -6.75 22.55
CA LEU A 162 -4.06 -6.02 21.28
C LEU A 162 -5.46 -5.42 21.12
N CYS A 163 -5.52 -4.12 20.92
CA CYS A 163 -6.76 -3.37 20.70
C CYS A 163 -6.74 -2.73 19.32
N ALA A 164 -7.91 -2.56 18.73
CA ALA A 164 -8.11 -1.79 17.50
C ALA A 164 -9.05 -0.63 17.78
N THR A 165 -8.64 0.58 17.42
CA THR A 165 -9.47 1.79 17.51
C THR A 165 -9.48 2.51 16.18
N GLU A 166 -10.59 3.18 15.86
CA GLU A 166 -10.63 4.09 14.71
C GLU A 166 -9.71 5.29 14.94
N SER A 167 -8.93 5.66 13.93
CA SER A 167 -8.04 6.83 13.95
C SER A 167 -7.56 7.19 12.54
N VAL A 168 -6.45 7.91 12.42
CA VAL A 168 -5.80 8.32 11.18
C VAL A 168 -4.28 8.25 11.33
N PHE A 169 -3.57 7.96 10.24
CA PHE A 169 -2.13 8.25 10.15
C PHE A 169 -1.95 9.69 9.74
N ALA A 170 -1.78 10.61 10.69
CA ALA A 170 -1.59 12.03 10.36
C ALA A 170 -0.61 12.74 11.27
N GLY A 171 0.17 13.65 10.69
CA GLY A 171 1.37 14.17 11.35
C GLY A 171 2.49 13.12 11.46
N GLU A 172 2.41 12.07 10.64
CA GLU A 172 3.30 10.91 10.64
C GLU A 172 3.38 10.30 9.24
N PHE A 173 4.25 9.31 9.08
CA PHE A 173 4.39 8.56 7.84
C PHE A 173 3.34 7.45 7.76
N ILE A 174 2.77 7.23 6.57
CA ILE A 174 1.99 6.02 6.31
C ILE A 174 2.94 4.82 6.39
N PRO A 175 2.63 3.80 7.21
CA PRO A 175 3.47 2.62 7.30
C PRO A 175 3.52 1.92 5.95
N ALA A 176 4.73 1.73 5.43
CA ALA A 176 4.96 0.96 4.22
C ALA A 176 6.24 0.12 4.37
N THR A 177 6.39 -0.86 3.50
CA THR A 177 7.62 -1.65 3.40
C THR A 177 8.78 -0.78 2.89
N ASP A 178 10.01 -1.18 3.20
CA ASP A 178 11.23 -0.40 2.90
C ASP A 178 11.46 -0.09 1.42
N VAL A 179 10.72 -0.72 0.51
CA VAL A 179 10.94 -0.61 -0.93
C VAL A 179 10.43 0.70 -1.53
N HIS A 180 9.57 1.44 -0.81
CA HIS A 180 8.93 2.67 -1.31
C HIS A 180 9.43 3.93 -0.59
N ARG A 181 10.75 4.15 -0.52
CA ARG A 181 11.33 5.37 0.09
C ARG A 181 11.58 6.50 -0.94
N PRO A 182 11.44 7.78 -0.55
CA PRO A 182 10.98 8.27 0.74
C PRO A 182 9.49 7.94 0.98
N LEU A 183 9.14 7.68 2.25
CA LEU A 183 7.77 7.34 2.64
C LEU A 183 6.83 8.53 2.48
N TYR A 184 5.55 8.25 2.30
CA TYR A 184 4.51 9.26 2.30
C TYR A 184 4.25 9.75 3.72
N TYR A 185 4.45 11.04 3.94
CA TYR A 185 4.05 11.76 5.14
C TYR A 185 2.67 12.36 4.93
N VAL A 186 1.81 12.26 5.93
CA VAL A 186 0.45 12.80 5.90
C VAL A 186 0.44 14.11 6.69
N ALA A 187 0.47 15.20 5.95
CA ALA A 187 0.29 16.54 6.47
C ALA A 187 -1.17 16.99 6.33
N THR A 188 -1.46 18.17 6.85
CA THR A 188 -2.76 18.84 6.73
C THR A 188 -2.68 19.89 5.64
N TYR A 189 -3.63 19.88 4.72
CA TYR A 189 -3.75 20.93 3.72
C TYR A 189 -4.19 22.23 4.38
N THR A 190 -3.50 23.34 4.04
CA THR A 190 -3.80 24.69 4.51
C THR A 190 -3.81 25.65 3.32
N GLU A 191 -4.90 26.39 3.13
CA GLU A 191 -5.03 27.35 2.02
C GLU A 191 -4.65 28.78 2.44
N GLN A 192 -5.50 29.43 3.26
CA GLN A 192 -5.33 30.83 3.71
C GLN A 192 -5.64 30.97 5.21
N GLU A 193 -4.99 30.15 6.04
CA GLU A 193 -5.17 30.20 7.49
C GLU A 193 -3.84 30.25 8.24
N GLN A 194 -3.92 30.50 9.55
CA GLN A 194 -2.74 30.52 10.39
C GLN A 194 -2.08 29.13 10.46
N GLN A 195 -0.76 29.10 10.27
CA GLN A 195 0.03 27.87 10.30
C GLN A 195 -0.19 27.09 11.61
N GLY A 196 -0.39 25.78 11.48
CA GLY A 196 -0.62 24.88 12.60
C GLY A 196 -2.08 24.75 13.04
N ASN A 197 -3.01 25.61 12.60
CA ASN A 197 -4.42 25.51 12.99
C ASN A 197 -5.05 24.18 12.56
N LYS A 198 -4.81 23.73 11.32
CA LYS A 198 -5.32 22.43 10.84
C LYS A 198 -4.66 21.26 11.53
N GLY A 199 -3.35 21.34 11.78
CA GLY A 199 -2.65 20.34 12.61
C GLY A 199 -3.26 20.22 14.00
N TRP A 200 -3.54 21.34 14.67
CA TRP A 200 -4.21 21.37 15.98
C TRP A 200 -5.64 20.81 15.91
N LEU A 201 -6.42 21.21 14.89
CA LEU A 201 -7.78 20.71 14.69
C LEU A 201 -7.76 19.19 14.55
N LEU A 202 -6.90 18.67 13.68
CA LEU A 202 -6.78 17.23 13.44
C LEU A 202 -6.40 16.47 14.71
N GLN A 203 -5.40 16.95 15.46
CA GLN A 203 -5.04 16.36 16.74
C GLN A 203 -6.20 16.34 17.75
N THR A 204 -7.10 17.32 17.66
CA THR A 204 -8.28 17.43 18.52
C THR A 204 -9.39 16.45 18.12
N ILE A 205 -9.58 16.20 16.82
CA ILE A 205 -10.71 15.41 16.31
C ILE A 205 -10.36 13.96 15.95
N GLN A 206 -9.08 13.61 15.77
CA GLN A 206 -8.63 12.30 15.27
C GLN A 206 -9.05 11.09 16.13
N SER A 207 -9.40 11.33 17.39
CA SER A 207 -9.86 10.31 18.33
C SER A 207 -11.34 10.49 18.72
N ALA A 208 -12.06 11.38 18.05
CA ALA A 208 -13.48 11.60 18.29
C ALA A 208 -14.28 10.36 17.89
N GLU A 209 -15.33 10.06 18.65
CA GLU A 209 -16.25 8.97 18.31
C GLU A 209 -16.88 9.21 16.93
N GLY A 210 -16.84 8.19 16.08
CA GLY A 210 -17.35 8.27 14.71
C GLY A 210 -16.46 9.06 13.74
N PHE A 211 -15.19 9.34 14.09
CA PHE A 211 -14.26 10.01 13.18
C PHE A 211 -14.19 9.32 11.81
N SER A 212 -14.03 7.99 11.77
CA SER A 212 -13.94 7.28 10.48
C SER A 212 -15.29 7.16 9.78
N PHE A 213 -16.38 6.96 10.54
CA PHE A 213 -17.74 6.92 10.01
C PHE A 213 -18.11 8.21 9.26
N ASN A 214 -17.70 9.37 9.81
CA ASN A 214 -17.90 10.68 9.19
C ASN A 214 -16.76 11.08 8.24
N VAL A 215 -15.88 10.15 7.87
CA VAL A 215 -14.78 10.38 6.92
C VAL A 215 -13.91 11.58 7.33
N GLY A 216 -13.60 11.67 8.63
CA GLY A 216 -12.82 12.76 9.21
C GLY A 216 -13.48 14.13 9.14
N GLY A 217 -14.77 14.22 8.83
CA GLY A 217 -15.47 15.49 8.61
C GLY A 217 -15.00 16.22 7.36
N GLU A 218 -14.70 15.47 6.29
CA GLU A 218 -14.12 15.99 5.03
C GLU A 218 -12.78 16.71 5.23
N PHE A 219 -11.99 16.26 6.20
CA PHE A 219 -10.66 16.80 6.42
C PHE A 219 -9.78 16.56 5.19
N VAL A 220 -9.10 17.62 4.71
CA VAL A 220 -8.23 17.56 3.54
C VAL A 220 -6.78 17.39 3.99
N TYR A 221 -6.11 16.37 3.46
CA TYR A 221 -4.73 16.02 3.76
C TYR A 221 -3.81 16.42 2.62
N ASP A 222 -2.58 16.80 2.97
CA ASP A 222 -1.47 16.92 2.02
C ASP A 222 -0.55 15.70 2.19
N ILE A 223 -0.58 14.78 1.22
CA ILE A 223 0.22 13.56 1.26
C ILE A 223 1.42 13.76 0.33
N MET A 224 2.63 13.65 0.88
CA MET A 224 3.86 13.89 0.10
C MET A 224 4.98 12.96 0.52
N ARG A 225 5.87 12.63 -0.41
CA ARG A 225 7.11 11.92 -0.08
C ARG A 225 8.06 12.87 0.65
N ALA A 226 8.50 12.48 1.84
CA ALA A 226 9.39 13.28 2.67
C ALA A 226 10.45 12.43 3.37
N SER A 227 11.58 13.07 3.66
CA SER A 227 12.70 12.50 4.41
C SER A 227 12.92 13.29 5.69
N ARG A 228 13.35 12.60 6.76
CA ARG A 228 13.73 13.25 8.02
C ARG A 228 15.15 13.77 7.92
N ALA A 229 15.33 15.07 8.12
CA ALA A 229 16.62 15.75 8.21
C ALA A 229 17.02 15.91 9.68
N PRO A 230 18.18 15.38 10.12
CA PRO A 230 18.63 15.45 11.52
C PRO A 230 19.23 16.83 11.82
N GLY A 231 18.39 17.85 11.91
CA GLY A 231 18.79 19.23 12.22
C GLY A 231 19.47 19.99 11.08
N ARG A 232 19.81 19.34 9.96
CA ARG A 232 20.40 19.98 8.78
C ARG A 232 20.02 19.28 7.48
N ALA A 233 19.83 20.04 6.40
CA ALA A 233 19.65 19.55 5.04
C ALA A 233 20.29 20.51 4.02
N GLU A 234 20.99 19.96 3.03
CA GLU A 234 21.53 20.72 1.90
C GLU A 234 20.64 20.49 0.68
N ILE A 235 20.22 21.58 0.04
CA ILE A 235 19.29 21.56 -1.09
C ILE A 235 20.02 22.09 -2.32
N HIS A 236 20.19 21.23 -3.31
CA HIS A 236 20.76 21.59 -4.60
C HIS A 236 19.65 21.90 -5.61
N CYS A 237 19.69 23.09 -6.18
CA CYS A 237 18.67 23.60 -7.09
C CYS A 237 19.16 23.49 -8.55
N ALA A 238 18.56 22.59 -9.33
CA ALA A 238 18.76 22.53 -10.78
C ALA A 238 18.01 23.63 -11.57
N GLY A 239 17.56 24.68 -10.87
CA GLY A 239 16.66 25.72 -11.36
C GLY A 239 15.75 26.20 -10.23
N GLU A 240 14.69 26.92 -10.59
CA GLU A 240 13.70 27.34 -9.62
C GLU A 240 12.85 26.14 -9.15
N ASN A 241 12.78 25.93 -7.84
CA ASN A 241 12.02 24.82 -7.24
C ASN A 241 11.16 25.31 -6.07
N VAL A 242 10.08 24.61 -5.81
CA VAL A 242 9.31 24.71 -4.57
C VAL A 242 9.67 23.53 -3.67
N LEU A 243 10.13 23.82 -2.46
CA LEU A 243 10.53 22.84 -1.47
C LEU A 243 9.52 22.80 -0.31
N PRO A 244 8.81 21.68 -0.12
CA PRO A 244 8.00 21.47 1.07
C PRO A 244 8.89 21.16 2.27
N VAL A 245 8.69 21.86 3.39
CA VAL A 245 9.40 21.61 4.66
C VAL A 245 8.40 21.62 5.81
N ILE A 246 8.50 20.64 6.71
CA ILE A 246 7.55 20.46 7.83
C ILE A 246 8.35 20.39 9.13
N GLY A 247 7.90 21.14 10.14
CA GLY A 247 8.49 21.08 11.48
C GLY A 247 8.01 19.85 12.26
N VAL A 248 8.73 19.50 13.32
CA VAL A 248 8.30 18.45 14.28
C VAL A 248 7.85 19.04 15.62
N ALA A 249 8.05 20.35 15.81
CA ALA A 249 7.61 21.08 17.00
C ALA A 249 6.92 22.41 16.64
N PRO A 250 5.97 22.90 17.46
CA PRO A 250 5.36 24.22 17.27
C PRO A 250 6.41 25.34 17.32
N PHE A 251 6.31 26.29 16.39
CA PHE A 251 7.24 27.43 16.27
C PHE A 251 8.71 27.01 16.19
N GLN A 252 8.98 25.83 15.60
CA GLN A 252 10.34 25.38 15.39
C GLN A 252 11.05 26.34 14.44
N LYS A 253 12.18 26.88 14.88
CA LYS A 253 12.94 27.83 14.07
C LYS A 253 13.73 27.07 13.00
N LEU A 254 13.45 27.37 11.74
CA LEU A 254 14.26 26.95 10.60
C LEU A 254 15.11 28.13 10.17
N HIS A 255 16.40 27.89 10.10
CA HIS A 255 17.39 28.79 9.52
C HIS A 255 17.63 28.39 8.07
N VAL A 256 17.49 29.34 7.16
CA VAL A 256 17.66 29.18 5.72
C VAL A 256 18.79 30.08 5.26
N GLU A 257 19.86 29.48 4.78
CA GLU A 257 21.05 30.16 4.26
C GLU A 257 21.22 29.83 2.78
N THR A 258 21.47 30.86 1.97
CA THR A 258 21.76 30.79 0.52
C THR A 258 22.96 31.71 0.24
N GLU A 259 23.44 31.81 -1.00
CA GLU A 259 24.54 32.73 -1.33
C GLU A 259 24.14 34.21 -1.07
N ASN A 260 22.87 34.55 -1.32
CA ASN A 260 22.40 35.94 -1.30
C ASN A 260 21.51 36.31 -0.11
N MET A 261 21.07 35.33 0.69
CA MET A 261 20.10 35.54 1.76
C MET A 261 20.35 34.60 2.94
N GLU A 262 20.17 35.14 4.13
CA GLU A 262 20.10 34.41 5.39
C GLU A 262 18.81 34.83 6.12
N GLN A 263 17.92 33.89 6.40
CA GLN A 263 16.62 34.18 7.00
C GLN A 263 16.15 33.07 7.94
N ASP A 264 15.51 33.47 9.02
CA ASP A 264 14.81 32.57 9.92
C ASP A 264 13.31 32.56 9.67
N THR A 265 12.70 31.38 9.73
CA THR A 265 11.25 31.20 9.59
C THR A 265 10.73 30.15 10.57
N PRO A 266 9.54 30.33 11.16
CA PRO A 266 8.93 29.28 11.97
C PRO A 266 8.42 28.14 11.10
N LEU A 267 8.44 26.93 11.65
CA LEU A 267 7.77 25.75 11.16
C LEU A 267 6.75 25.27 12.20
N THR A 268 5.77 24.50 11.73
CA THR A 268 4.78 23.84 12.59
C THR A 268 4.64 22.35 12.24
N PRO A 269 4.25 21.50 13.20
CA PRO A 269 3.95 20.10 12.94
C PRO A 269 2.81 19.93 11.96
N ALA A 270 2.91 18.90 11.12
CA ALA A 270 1.87 18.48 10.18
C ALA A 270 1.38 19.58 9.21
N THR A 271 2.07 20.72 9.09
CA THR A 271 1.74 21.79 8.13
C THR A 271 2.94 22.03 7.22
N PRO A 272 2.81 21.80 5.90
CA PRO A 272 3.90 22.02 4.97
C PRO A 272 4.12 23.52 4.75
N ASN A 273 5.39 23.92 4.79
CA ASN A 273 5.86 25.23 4.38
C ASN A 273 6.49 25.08 2.99
N PHE A 274 5.98 25.79 2.01
CA PHE A 274 6.48 25.72 0.63
C PHE A 274 7.44 26.88 0.37
N PHE A 275 8.74 26.60 0.40
CA PHE A 275 9.77 27.59 0.10
C PHE A 275 10.09 27.58 -1.38
N ARG A 276 10.03 28.74 -2.01
CA ARG A 276 10.47 28.91 -3.39
C ARG A 276 11.97 29.23 -3.39
N LEU A 277 12.77 28.30 -3.89
CA LEU A 277 14.22 28.39 -3.95
C LEU A 277 14.66 28.63 -5.40
N THR A 278 15.57 29.58 -5.60
CA THR A 278 16.13 29.91 -6.92
C THR A 278 17.63 29.62 -7.03
N GLU A 279 18.24 29.23 -5.91
CA GLU A 279 19.65 28.91 -5.73
C GLU A 279 19.77 27.83 -4.65
N ASP A 280 20.97 27.26 -4.49
CA ASP A 280 21.26 26.26 -3.47
C ASP A 280 21.01 26.83 -2.06
N ALA A 281 20.52 25.98 -1.16
CA ALA A 281 20.17 26.38 0.20
C ALA A 281 20.64 25.36 1.25
N SER A 282 21.24 25.88 2.32
CA SER A 282 21.53 25.16 3.56
C SER A 282 20.40 25.45 4.55
N LEU A 283 19.73 24.38 4.98
CA LEU A 283 18.65 24.43 5.96
C LEU A 283 19.15 23.88 7.29
N SER A 284 18.92 24.59 8.40
CA SER A 284 19.26 24.07 9.73
C SER A 284 18.24 24.43 10.80
N SER A 285 18.16 23.58 11.83
CA SER A 285 17.26 23.76 12.97
C SER A 285 17.84 23.05 14.20
N ASP A 286 17.39 23.42 15.40
CA ASP A 286 17.79 22.79 16.67
C ASP A 286 17.19 21.38 16.86
N ARG A 287 16.26 21.00 15.99
CA ARG A 287 15.55 19.72 15.98
C ARG A 287 15.48 19.16 14.57
N ASP A 288 15.13 17.88 14.48
CA ASP A 288 14.76 17.26 13.22
C ASP A 288 13.64 18.04 12.53
N PHE A 289 13.63 18.02 11.20
CA PHE A 289 12.52 18.49 10.38
C PHE A 289 12.33 17.55 9.19
N LEU A 290 11.24 17.70 8.47
CA LEU A 290 10.97 16.90 7.27
C LEU A 290 11.18 17.75 6.03
N VAL A 291 11.84 17.16 5.04
CA VAL A 291 12.09 17.76 3.73
C VAL A 291 11.35 16.92 2.69
N GLY A 292 10.42 17.55 1.99
CA GLY A 292 9.70 16.97 0.87
C GLY A 292 10.56 16.87 -0.39
N THR A 293 10.04 16.17 -1.39
CA THR A 293 10.69 16.12 -2.72
C THR A 293 10.61 17.50 -3.38
N PRO A 294 11.73 18.10 -3.85
CA PRO A 294 11.70 19.38 -4.55
C PRO A 294 10.83 19.33 -5.81
N ILE A 295 10.03 20.37 -6.03
CA ILE A 295 9.11 20.48 -7.16
C ILE A 295 9.66 21.55 -8.11
N SER A 296 10.16 21.16 -9.28
CA SER A 296 10.67 22.11 -10.27
C SER A 296 9.57 23.00 -10.83
N ILE A 297 9.84 24.30 -10.89
CA ILE A 297 8.96 25.28 -11.52
C ILE A 297 9.34 25.41 -12.99
N GLY A 298 8.35 25.21 -13.86
CA GLY A 298 8.49 25.29 -15.31
C GLY A 298 8.56 23.92 -15.99
N HIS A 299 8.45 23.95 -17.30
CA HIS A 299 8.55 22.75 -18.14
C HIS A 299 9.92 22.74 -18.83
N ASP A 300 10.72 21.71 -18.56
CA ASP A 300 11.95 21.49 -19.30
C ASP A 300 11.59 21.11 -20.76
N PRO A 301 12.14 21.78 -21.78
CA PRO A 301 11.87 21.47 -23.19
C PRO A 301 12.15 20.02 -23.61
N MET A 302 12.95 19.27 -22.85
CA MET A 302 13.20 17.84 -23.07
C MET A 302 12.11 16.93 -22.50
N ARG A 303 11.27 17.43 -21.58
CA ARG A 303 10.18 16.66 -20.97
C ARG A 303 9.02 16.48 -21.94
N ARG A 304 8.26 15.40 -21.73
CA ARG A 304 7.10 15.07 -22.58
C ARG A 304 5.92 16.00 -22.29
N PRO A 305 5.01 16.23 -23.25
CA PRO A 305 3.80 17.02 -23.03
C PRO A 305 3.00 16.52 -21.82
N LEU A 306 2.33 17.45 -21.12
CA LEU A 306 1.42 17.12 -20.04
C LEU A 306 0.35 16.14 -20.51
N VAL A 307 0.26 15.00 -19.83
CA VAL A 307 -0.85 14.05 -19.99
C VAL A 307 -1.82 14.26 -18.83
N LEU A 308 -3.04 14.70 -19.15
CA LEU A 308 -4.12 14.82 -18.18
C LEU A 308 -5.05 13.61 -18.32
N ASN A 309 -5.07 12.74 -17.29
CA ASN A 309 -6.03 11.65 -17.19
C ASN A 309 -7.20 12.07 -16.27
N ILE A 310 -8.44 11.96 -16.75
CA ILE A 310 -9.65 12.29 -15.99
C ILE A 310 -10.47 11.01 -15.85
N LEU A 311 -10.67 10.58 -14.60
CA LEU A 311 -11.48 9.42 -14.26
C LEU A 311 -12.77 9.89 -13.57
N ALA A 312 -13.91 9.41 -14.05
CA ALA A 312 -15.21 9.60 -13.40
C ALA A 312 -15.67 8.25 -12.83
N ASP A 313 -15.87 8.19 -11.52
CA ASP A 313 -16.35 6.97 -10.85
C ASP A 313 -17.81 6.69 -11.23
N ALA A 314 -18.13 5.42 -11.42
CA ALA A 314 -19.47 4.91 -11.74
C ALA A 314 -20.19 5.64 -12.90
N LEU A 315 -19.48 5.99 -13.99
CA LEU A 315 -20.06 6.61 -15.20
C LEU A 315 -20.37 5.56 -16.29
N PRO A 316 -21.63 5.12 -16.47
CA PRO A 316 -21.96 4.01 -17.36
C PRO A 316 -22.07 4.46 -18.83
N TRP A 317 -21.05 4.18 -19.64
CA TRP A 317 -21.04 4.54 -21.08
C TRP A 317 -22.23 3.95 -21.85
N ALA A 318 -22.64 2.72 -21.53
CA ALA A 318 -23.77 2.05 -22.18
C ALA A 318 -25.10 2.83 -22.09
N ILE A 319 -25.28 3.63 -21.03
CA ILE A 319 -26.46 4.48 -20.83
C ILE A 319 -26.21 5.87 -21.41
N LEU A 320 -25.01 6.42 -21.17
CA LEU A 320 -24.65 7.78 -21.55
C LEU A 320 -24.53 7.99 -23.07
N ARG A 321 -24.06 6.98 -23.83
CA ARG A 321 -23.63 7.16 -25.23
C ARG A 321 -24.68 7.84 -26.11
N GLU A 322 -25.96 7.50 -25.94
CA GLU A 322 -27.05 7.96 -26.82
C GLU A 322 -27.45 9.41 -26.53
N HIS A 323 -27.10 9.91 -25.35
CA HIS A 323 -27.43 11.24 -24.86
C HIS A 323 -26.18 12.04 -24.45
N PHE A 324 -24.97 11.63 -24.83
CA PHE A 324 -23.73 12.18 -24.29
C PHE A 324 -23.61 13.70 -24.49
N ALA A 325 -23.93 14.19 -25.69
CA ALA A 325 -23.90 15.63 -25.99
C ALA A 325 -25.04 16.42 -25.31
N GLU A 326 -26.16 15.76 -24.99
CA GLU A 326 -27.31 16.36 -24.31
C GLU A 326 -27.04 16.50 -22.81
N TRP A 327 -26.59 15.42 -22.17
CA TRP A 327 -26.41 15.35 -20.72
C TRP A 327 -25.05 15.88 -20.25
N MET A 328 -24.02 15.82 -21.10
CA MET A 328 -22.67 16.30 -20.80
C MET A 328 -22.14 17.25 -21.89
N PRO A 329 -22.83 18.38 -22.17
CA PRO A 329 -22.53 19.23 -23.32
C PRO A 329 -21.12 19.86 -23.28
N ASN A 330 -20.61 20.18 -22.08
CA ASN A 330 -19.26 20.71 -21.94
C ASN A 330 -18.19 19.65 -22.23
N THR A 331 -18.37 18.42 -21.72
CA THR A 331 -17.45 17.30 -21.93
C THR A 331 -17.47 16.88 -23.41
N ALA A 332 -18.65 16.75 -24.01
CA ALA A 332 -18.78 16.45 -25.43
C ALA A 332 -18.11 17.51 -26.32
N ARG A 333 -18.30 18.80 -25.99
CA ARG A 333 -17.63 19.90 -26.70
C ARG A 333 -16.12 19.87 -26.51
N PHE A 334 -15.63 19.60 -25.30
CA PHE A 334 -14.20 19.52 -24.99
C PHE A 334 -13.52 18.43 -25.81
N PHE A 335 -14.14 17.25 -25.93
CA PHE A 335 -13.59 16.11 -26.68
C PHE A 335 -14.01 16.04 -28.16
N ALA A 336 -14.68 17.06 -28.70
CA ALA A 336 -15.22 17.04 -30.07
C ALA A 336 -14.16 16.88 -31.17
N GLN A 337 -12.90 17.25 -30.89
CA GLN A 337 -11.76 17.08 -31.81
C GLN A 337 -10.92 15.84 -31.49
N GLY A 338 -11.31 15.06 -30.47
CA GLY A 338 -10.61 13.86 -30.01
C GLY A 338 -11.15 12.58 -30.64
N THR A 339 -10.80 11.45 -30.03
CA THR A 339 -11.30 10.12 -30.40
C THR A 339 -12.12 9.56 -29.24
N ILE A 340 -13.30 9.02 -29.56
CA ILE A 340 -14.18 8.33 -28.60
C ILE A 340 -14.08 6.83 -28.87
N PHE A 341 -13.85 6.06 -27.81
CA PHE A 341 -13.82 4.60 -27.88
C PHE A 341 -15.11 4.01 -27.32
N ASP A 342 -16.07 3.72 -28.20
CA ASP A 342 -17.39 3.19 -27.80
C ASP A 342 -17.36 1.77 -27.23
N GLN A 343 -16.26 1.05 -27.45
CA GLN A 343 -16.02 -0.32 -26.97
C GLN A 343 -14.84 -0.34 -25.99
N HIS A 344 -14.80 0.63 -25.08
CA HIS A 344 -13.88 0.63 -23.95
C HIS A 344 -14.55 -0.04 -22.74
N PHE A 345 -13.91 -1.08 -22.21
CA PHE A 345 -14.44 -1.87 -21.10
C PHE A 345 -13.49 -1.78 -19.91
N SER A 346 -14.07 -1.65 -18.72
CA SER A 346 -13.31 -1.77 -17.48
C SER A 346 -12.88 -3.21 -17.26
N VAL A 347 -11.65 -3.43 -16.79
CA VAL A 347 -11.18 -4.77 -16.40
C VAL A 347 -11.97 -5.31 -15.20
N SER A 348 -12.51 -4.43 -14.38
CA SER A 348 -13.39 -4.76 -13.27
C SER A 348 -14.54 -3.76 -13.17
N GLU A 349 -15.74 -4.24 -12.84
CA GLU A 349 -16.94 -3.41 -12.63
C GLU A 349 -17.07 -2.93 -11.18
N TYR A 350 -15.94 -2.88 -10.47
CA TYR A 350 -15.85 -2.45 -9.08
C TYR A 350 -14.65 -1.50 -8.94
N THR A 351 -14.87 -0.33 -8.32
CA THR A 351 -13.90 0.79 -8.31
C THR A 351 -12.53 0.38 -7.78
N TYR A 352 -12.48 -0.38 -6.68
CA TYR A 352 -11.21 -0.74 -6.02
C TYR A 352 -10.23 -1.53 -6.91
N PRO A 353 -10.59 -2.67 -7.54
CA PRO A 353 -9.70 -3.39 -8.47
C PRO A 353 -9.43 -2.64 -9.78
N SER A 354 -10.31 -1.72 -10.20
CA SER A 354 -10.14 -1.00 -11.46
C SER A 354 -8.98 0.00 -11.40
N LEU A 355 -8.79 0.71 -10.29
CA LEU A 355 -7.72 1.70 -10.16
C LEU A 355 -6.31 1.09 -10.34
N PRO A 356 -5.95 -0.03 -9.67
CA PRO A 356 -4.68 -0.72 -9.94
C PRO A 356 -4.52 -1.16 -11.39
N THR A 357 -5.59 -1.55 -12.09
CA THR A 357 -5.48 -1.98 -13.50
C THR A 357 -5.10 -0.80 -14.41
N ILE A 358 -5.57 0.40 -14.09
CA ILE A 358 -5.21 1.64 -14.81
C ILE A 358 -3.75 2.00 -14.53
N GLU A 359 -3.35 1.97 -13.25
CA GLU A 359 -1.99 2.36 -12.86
C GLU A 359 -0.93 1.32 -13.26
N THR A 360 -1.27 0.03 -13.37
CA THR A 360 -0.27 -1.02 -13.65
C THR A 360 -0.37 -1.60 -15.05
N GLY A 361 -1.51 -1.46 -15.72
CA GLY A 361 -1.82 -2.16 -16.97
C GLY A 361 -2.00 -3.68 -16.80
N MET A 362 -2.10 -4.18 -15.57
CA MET A 362 -2.18 -5.61 -15.27
C MET A 362 -3.59 -6.05 -14.88
N TYR A 363 -3.94 -7.31 -15.19
CA TYR A 363 -5.15 -7.92 -14.65
C TYR A 363 -5.04 -8.14 -13.13
N PRO A 364 -6.17 -8.17 -12.39
CA PRO A 364 -6.15 -8.32 -10.93
C PRO A 364 -5.48 -9.61 -10.42
N HIS A 365 -5.43 -10.68 -11.21
CA HIS A 365 -4.72 -11.92 -10.83
C HIS A 365 -3.18 -11.79 -10.93
N HIS A 366 -2.67 -10.74 -11.59
CA HIS A 366 -1.24 -10.44 -11.62
C HIS A 366 -0.87 -9.41 -10.55
N SER A 367 -1.63 -8.32 -10.42
CA SER A 367 -1.39 -7.29 -9.39
C SER A 367 -1.78 -7.77 -7.98
N GLN A 368 -2.71 -8.71 -7.89
CA GLN A 368 -3.28 -9.27 -6.66
C GLN A 368 -4.02 -8.24 -5.78
N ILE A 369 -4.30 -7.06 -6.33
CA ILE A 369 -5.10 -6.02 -5.69
C ILE A 369 -6.53 -6.11 -6.23
N PHE A 370 -7.36 -6.88 -5.53
CA PHE A 370 -8.76 -7.09 -5.94
C PHE A 370 -9.78 -7.04 -4.81
N ASN A 371 -9.35 -7.27 -3.57
CA ASN A 371 -10.22 -7.35 -2.40
C ASN A 371 -10.07 -6.09 -1.55
N ASP A 372 -11.12 -5.26 -1.49
CA ASP A 372 -11.12 -3.99 -0.76
C ASP A 372 -11.03 -4.16 0.77
N LYS A 373 -11.06 -5.39 1.29
CA LYS A 373 -10.96 -5.69 2.73
C LYS A 373 -9.55 -6.10 3.16
N ILE A 374 -8.67 -6.44 2.24
CA ILE A 374 -7.33 -6.95 2.53
C ILE A 374 -6.29 -6.00 1.95
N ALA A 375 -5.50 -5.37 2.81
CA ALA A 375 -4.44 -4.45 2.40
C ALA A 375 -3.18 -5.22 1.98
N ILE A 376 -3.20 -5.75 0.76
CA ILE A 376 -1.99 -6.30 0.11
C ILE A 376 -1.23 -5.16 -0.58
N PRO A 377 0.07 -4.98 -0.31
CA PRO A 377 0.87 -4.00 -1.02
C PRO A 377 1.09 -4.41 -2.47
N LEU A 378 1.19 -3.43 -3.36
CA LEU A 378 1.66 -3.68 -4.72
C LEU A 378 3.09 -4.27 -4.67
N ALA A 379 3.36 -5.29 -5.47
CA ALA A 379 4.69 -5.87 -5.53
C ALA A 379 5.70 -4.83 -6.04
N ALA A 380 6.87 -4.75 -5.40
CA ALA A 380 7.83 -3.69 -5.64
C ALA A 380 8.45 -3.68 -7.05
N ASP A 381 8.40 -4.80 -7.75
CA ASP A 381 8.84 -4.95 -9.15
C ASP A 381 7.79 -4.47 -10.16
N ILE A 382 6.56 -4.21 -9.71
CA ILE A 382 5.49 -3.64 -10.52
C ILE A 382 5.59 -2.11 -10.45
N ILE A 383 6.17 -1.51 -11.50
CA ILE A 383 6.27 -0.06 -11.63
C ILE A 383 4.99 0.51 -12.24
N THR A 384 4.35 1.43 -11.51
CA THR A 384 3.11 2.09 -11.93
C THR A 384 3.33 3.04 -13.11
N LEU A 385 2.26 3.39 -13.81
CA LEU A 385 2.25 4.37 -14.89
C LEU A 385 2.77 5.72 -14.38
N SER A 386 2.31 6.14 -13.20
CA SER A 386 2.76 7.37 -12.55
C SER A 386 4.28 7.37 -12.28
N GLU A 387 4.84 6.27 -11.76
CA GLU A 387 6.29 6.14 -11.56
C GLU A 387 7.07 6.10 -12.88
N ARG A 388 6.57 5.36 -13.89
CA ARG A 388 7.18 5.33 -15.22
C ARG A 388 7.21 6.71 -15.87
N LEU A 389 6.15 7.49 -15.73
CA LEU A 389 6.10 8.86 -16.25
C LEU A 389 7.04 9.78 -15.48
N HIS A 390 7.14 9.63 -14.16
CA HIS A 390 8.11 10.37 -13.35
C HIS A 390 9.56 10.12 -13.79
N ASP A 391 9.94 8.87 -14.05
CA ASP A 391 11.29 8.50 -14.51
C ASP A 391 11.64 9.04 -15.90
N LEU A 392 10.64 9.41 -16.70
CA LEU A 392 10.82 10.03 -18.02
C LEU A 392 11.03 11.55 -17.97
N GLY A 393 10.95 12.16 -16.77
CA GLY A 393 10.97 13.61 -16.55
C GLY A 393 9.62 14.28 -16.71
#